data_AF-A0A3N5T879-F1
#
_entry.id   AF-A0A3N5T879-F1
#
_cell.length_a   1.000
_cell.length_b   1.000
_cell.length_c   1.000
_cell.angle_alpha   90.00
_cell.angle_beta   90.00
_cell.angle_gamma   90.00
#
_symmetry.space_group_name_H-M   'P 1'
#
loop_
_entity.id
_entity.type
_entity.pdbx_description
1 polymer ?
#
loop_
_entity_poly.entity_id
_entity_poly.type
_entity_poly.pdbx_seq_one_letter_code
_entity_poly.pdbx_strand_id
1 'polypeptide(L)'
;MSQFGGRVIKATIEYGKFDNFQLPTRIGLDLDIPPQEPNESKEFDQFAQRGRRMTGKVDITYSKYKVNSGLSDEMFTEEALQKRR
;
A
#
# COMPACT_ATOMS: atom_id res chain seq x y z
N MET A 1 9.04 9.85 -11.21
CA MET A 1 8.50 8.54 -11.61
C MET A 1 9.63 7.54 -11.48
N SER A 2 9.45 6.46 -10.69
CA SER A 2 10.48 5.42 -10.55
C SER A 2 10.11 4.27 -11.48
N GLN A 3 10.89 4.07 -12.54
CA GLN A 3 10.67 3.02 -13.54
C GLN A 3 11.76 1.96 -13.37
N PHE A 4 11.42 0.88 -12.66
CA PHE A 4 12.29 -0.30 -12.54
C PHE A 4 11.64 -1.45 -13.31
N GLY A 5 12.26 -1.90 -14.41
CA GLY A 5 11.87 -3.11 -15.14
C GLY A 5 10.46 -3.10 -15.74
N GLY A 6 9.98 -1.97 -16.27
CA GLY A 6 8.65 -1.86 -16.91
C GLY A 6 7.46 -1.80 -15.93
N ARG A 7 7.70 -1.93 -14.62
CA ARG A 7 6.68 -1.71 -13.59
C ARG A 7 6.36 -0.23 -13.50
N VAL A 8 5.07 0.11 -13.56
CA VAL A 8 4.58 1.46 -13.35
C VAL A 8 3.80 1.49 -12.05
N ILE A 9 4.35 2.18 -11.06
CA ILE A 9 3.66 2.49 -9.81
C ILE A 9 3.45 4.01 -9.81
N LYS A 10 2.19 4.44 -9.83
CA LYS A 10 1.85 5.86 -9.65
C LYS A 10 1.20 6.01 -8.28
N ALA A 11 1.75 6.93 -7.49
CA ALA A 11 1.22 7.28 -6.19
C ALA A 11 0.81 8.74 -6.19
N THR A 12 -0.35 9.03 -5.60
CA THR A 12 -0.84 10.38 -5.34
C THR A 12 -1.18 10.48 -3.86
N ILE A 13 -0.81 11.59 -3.25
CA ILE A 13 -1.13 11.90 -1.87
C ILE A 13 -1.74 13.29 -1.84
N GLU A 14 -2.97 13.38 -1.39
CA GLU A 14 -3.66 14.64 -1.12
C GLU A 14 -3.57 14.93 0.38
N TYR A 15 -3.32 16.18 0.72
CA TYR A 15 -3.21 16.63 2.11
C TYR A 15 -4.37 17.56 2.47
N GLY A 16 -4.88 17.39 3.68
CA GLY A 16 -5.84 18.28 4.30
C GLY A 16 -5.25 18.89 5.57
N LYS A 17 -5.82 20.02 6.01
CA LYS A 17 -5.46 20.64 7.28
C LYS A 17 -6.36 20.11 8.39
N PHE A 18 -5.76 19.53 9.43
CA PHE A 18 -6.44 19.10 10.64
C PHE A 18 -5.75 19.74 11.84
N ASP A 19 -6.49 20.52 12.62
CA ASP A 19 -5.94 21.45 13.61
C ASP A 19 -4.86 22.35 12.97
N ASN A 20 -3.61 22.16 13.38
CA ASN A 20 -2.44 22.89 12.88
C ASN A 20 -1.50 22.03 12.02
N PHE A 21 -1.90 20.80 11.67
CA PHE A 21 -1.08 19.85 10.93
C PHE A 21 -1.64 19.63 9.53
N GLN A 22 -0.73 19.47 8.55
CA GLN A 22 -1.08 18.95 7.23
C GLN A 22 -0.95 17.43 7.25
N LEU A 23 -2.07 16.72 7.07
CA LEU A 23 -2.13 15.27 7.13
C LEU A 23 -2.73 14.70 5.84
N PRO A 24 -2.31 13.50 5.40
CA PRO A 24 -2.85 12.87 4.21
C PRO A 24 -4.36 12.62 4.33
N THR A 25 -5.17 13.14 3.41
CA THR A 25 -6.61 12.84 3.35
C THR A 25 -6.90 11.70 2.39
N ARG A 26 -6.10 11.59 1.34
CA ARG A 26 -6.27 10.56 0.31
C ARG A 26 -4.92 10.08 -0.19
N ILE A 27 -4.76 8.76 -0.27
CA ILE A 27 -3.62 8.11 -0.92
C ILE A 27 -4.19 7.25 -2.04
N GLY A 28 -3.86 7.60 -3.28
CA GLY A 28 -4.21 6.83 -4.47
C GLY A 28 -2.97 6.11 -5.02
N LEU A 29 -3.06 4.79 -5.19
CA LEU A 29 -2.00 3.95 -5.75
C LEU A 29 -2.53 3.23 -6.98
N ASP A 30 -1.94 3.52 -8.14
CA ASP A 30 -2.14 2.76 -9.37
C ASP A 30 -0.95 1.82 -9.58
N LEU A 31 -1.24 0.52 -9.61
CA LEU A 31 -0.27 -0.54 -9.85
C LEU A 31 -0.47 -1.08 -11.26
N ASP A 32 0.61 -1.08 -12.04
CA ASP A 32 0.69 -1.78 -13.31
C ASP A 32 2.02 -2.53 -13.37
N ILE A 33 1.93 -3.83 -13.09
CA ILE A 33 3.07 -4.73 -13.04
C ILE A 33 2.99 -5.62 -14.28
N PRO A 34 3.89 -5.43 -15.27
CA PRO A 34 3.92 -6.27 -16.45
C PRO A 34 4.26 -7.72 -16.06
N PRO A 35 3.84 -8.70 -16.89
CA PRO A 35 4.27 -10.07 -16.74
C PRO A 35 5.80 -10.13 -16.83
N GLN A 36 6.47 -10.85 -15.92
CA GLN A 36 7.90 -11.11 -16.08
C GLN A 36 8.09 -11.94 -17.36
N GLU A 37 8.92 -11.45 -18.28
CA GLU A 37 9.39 -12.29 -19.38
C GLU A 37 10.17 -13.47 -18.78
N PRO A 38 9.92 -14.71 -19.23
CA PRO A 38 10.74 -15.83 -18.81
C PRO A 38 12.15 -15.56 -19.30
N ASN A 39 13.10 -15.36 -18.38
CA ASN A 39 14.51 -15.40 -18.72
C ASN A 39 14.76 -16.72 -19.45
N GLU A 40 15.25 -16.66 -20.68
CA GLU A 40 15.65 -17.81 -21.49
C GLU A 40 16.93 -18.46 -20.92
N SER A 41 16.90 -18.88 -19.67
CA SER A 41 17.83 -19.87 -19.14
C SER A 41 17.08 -21.20 -19.11
N LYS A 42 17.35 -22.00 -20.14
CA LYS A 42 17.06 -23.43 -20.23
C LYS A 42 17.12 -24.07 -18.85
N GLU A 43 15.99 -24.56 -18.35
CA GLU A 43 15.87 -25.88 -17.72
C GLU A 43 14.42 -26.16 -17.36
N PHE A 44 14.07 -27.43 -17.49
CA PHE A 44 12.73 -28.00 -17.33
C PHE A 44 12.10 -27.58 -15.99
N ASP A 45 10.97 -26.89 -16.03
CA ASP A 45 9.96 -27.06 -14.98
C ASP A 45 8.55 -26.81 -15.52
N GLN A 46 7.70 -27.84 -15.44
CA GLN A 46 6.31 -27.83 -15.90
C GLN A 46 5.37 -26.96 -15.02
N PHE A 47 5.92 -26.10 -14.18
CA PHE A 47 5.20 -25.19 -13.29
C PHE A 47 5.48 -23.71 -13.60
N ALA A 48 5.83 -23.37 -14.85
CA ALA A 48 5.92 -21.99 -15.30
C ALA A 48 4.54 -21.30 -15.21
N GLN A 49 4.20 -20.80 -14.02
CA GLN A 49 3.17 -19.79 -13.85
C GLN A 49 3.62 -18.58 -14.66
N ARG A 50 3.16 -18.51 -15.92
CA ARG A 50 3.26 -17.28 -16.73
C ARG A 50 2.78 -16.15 -15.84
N GLY A 51 3.69 -15.28 -15.41
CA GLY A 51 3.35 -14.17 -14.54
C GLY A 51 2.23 -13.41 -15.21
N ARG A 52 1.03 -13.38 -14.63
CA ARG A 52 -0.08 -12.63 -15.20
C ARG A 52 0.18 -11.16 -14.93
N ARG A 53 -0.09 -10.29 -15.90
CA ARG A 53 -0.08 -8.83 -15.67
C ARG A 53 -1.01 -8.54 -14.49
N MET A 54 -0.51 -7.81 -13.49
CA MET A 54 -1.31 -7.39 -12.35
C MET A 54 -1.54 -5.89 -12.44
N THR A 55 -2.80 -5.52 -12.66
CA THR A 55 -3.26 -4.13 -12.59
C THR A 55 -4.19 -3.98 -11.41
N GLY A 56 -4.03 -2.91 -10.63
CA GLY A 56 -4.87 -2.64 -9.47
C GLY A 56 -4.87 -1.17 -9.09
N LYS A 57 -5.96 -0.74 -8.46
CA LYS A 57 -6.09 0.58 -7.86
C LYS A 57 -6.40 0.43 -6.38
N VAL A 58 -5.67 1.16 -5.55
CA VAL A 58 -5.94 1.25 -4.12
C VAL A 58 -6.16 2.72 -3.78
N ASP A 59 -7.34 3.03 -3.28
CA ASP A 59 -7.69 4.35 -2.75
C ASP A 59 -7.88 4.22 -1.24
N ILE A 60 -7.05 4.93 -0.48
CA ILE A 60 -7.17 5.03 0.98
C ILE A 60 -7.62 6.44 1.31
N THR A 61 -8.78 6.58 1.97
CA THR A 61 -9.30 7.87 2.41
C THR A 61 -9.31 7.92 3.93
N TYR A 62 -8.72 8.97 4.48
CA TYR A 62 -8.69 9.22 5.91
C TYR A 62 -9.57 10.40 6.27
N SER A 63 -10.23 10.29 7.42
CA SER A 63 -11.07 11.35 7.96
C SER A 63 -10.98 11.38 9.48
N LYS A 64 -11.39 12.51 10.09
CA LYS A 64 -11.46 12.69 11.55
C LYS A 64 -10.13 12.49 12.28
N TYR A 65 -9.04 12.97 11.70
CA TYR A 65 -7.76 12.99 12.41
C TYR A 65 -7.88 13.72 13.74
N LYS A 66 -7.23 13.16 14.75
CA LYS A 66 -6.96 13.83 16.02
C LYS A 66 -5.48 13.69 16.31
N VAL A 67 -4.81 14.81 16.52
CA VAL A 67 -3.39 14.86 16.88
C VAL A 67 -3.28 15.05 18.40
N ASN A 68 -2.28 14.44 19.02
CA ASN A 68 -2.05 14.53 20.47
C ASN A 68 -3.27 14.16 21.33
N SER A 69 -3.99 13.10 20.94
CA SER A 69 -5.24 12.70 21.61
C SER A 69 -5.05 12.08 23.00
N GLY A 70 -3.82 12.02 23.54
CA GLY A 70 -3.53 11.49 24.87
C GLY A 70 -3.83 10.00 25.03
N LEU A 71 -3.63 9.21 23.97
CA LEU A 71 -3.80 7.76 24.01
C LEU A 71 -2.76 7.14 24.96
N SER A 72 -3.20 6.27 25.88
CA SER A 72 -2.30 5.58 26.81
C SER A 72 -1.55 4.45 26.12
N ASP A 73 -0.41 4.03 26.67
CA ASP A 73 0.35 2.91 26.10
C ASP A 73 -0.38 1.57 26.24
N GLU A 74 -1.22 1.43 27.27
CA GLU A 74 -1.99 0.22 27.58
C GLU A 74 -2.87 -0.24 26.41
N MET A 75 -3.37 0.69 25.59
CA MET A 75 -4.22 0.37 24.45
C MET A 75 -3.48 -0.19 23.23
N PHE A 76 -2.15 -0.24 23.26
CA PHE A 76 -1.31 -0.87 22.23
C PHE A 76 -0.84 -2.29 22.63
N THR A 77 -1.37 -2.84 23.73
CA THR A 77 -1.07 -4.20 24.18
C THR A 77 -1.93 -5.24 23.45
N GLU A 78 -1.41 -6.46 23.33
CA GLU A 78 -2.17 -7.58 22.77
C GLU A 78 -3.43 -7.88 23.59
N GLU A 79 -3.34 -7.76 24.91
CA GLU A 79 -4.47 -7.91 25.84
C GLU A 79 -5.59 -6.89 25.55
N ALA A 80 -5.24 -5.65 25.24
CA ALA A 80 -6.20 -4.62 24.85
C ALA A 80 -6.86 -4.90 23.49
N LEU A 81 -6.16 -5.57 22.57
CA LEU A 81 -6.72 -6.00 21.28
C LEU A 81 -7.67 -7.19 21.44
N GLN A 82 -7.35 -8.13 22.32
CA GLN A 82 -8.16 -9.32 22.57
C GLN A 82 -9.46 -8.99 23.31
N LYS A 83 -9.45 -8.03 24.25
CA LYS A 83 -10.67 -7.57 24.97
C LYS A 83 -11.70 -6.83 24.10
N ARG A 84 -11.33 -6.44 22.87
CA ARG A 84 -12.20 -5.69 21.94
C ARG A 84 -12.82 -6.55 20.83
N ARG A 85 -12.54 -7.85 20.82
CA ARG A 85 -13.17 -8.85 19.94
C ARG A 85 -14.35 -9.51 20.64
#